data_AF-A0A382U7A0-F1
#
_entry.id   AF-A0A382U7A0-F1
#
_cell.length_a   1.000
_cell.length_b   1.000
_cell.length_c   1.000
_cell.angle_alpha   90.00
_cell.angle_beta   90.00
_cell.angle_gamma   90.00
#
_symmetry.space_group_name_H-M   'P 1'
#
loop_
_entity.id
_entity.type
_entity.pdbx_description
1 polymer ?
#
loop_
_entity_poly.entity_id
_entity_poly.type
_entity_poly.pdbx_seq_one_letter_code
_entity_poly.pdbx_strand_id
1 'polypeptide(L)'
;GDYPKGMANVIFAEGILWGVRADDKYGVDADGQLLTDGTGAGTPKIRVNGSMYNTGLKSGKVLRDATGAVNKTGYSEDWRNTQIWRVRRDWETGDLTSDVAIVKNIGANDVTEAQIAATKAQYKHDWEHWPVAKGAPYDDVNGDGAFTAATWNTETLEWDGDIPGIPGADQTIWLVANDLPDENDPNYPGQAVSVSENGWGSPPIGFEMQMSMWGYDYPFSNPLSSMFFKRARMIYTGLPGGPATAKLDTVYFTQWSDPDLGTYTDDYVGCDTTLSLGYVYNGNTFDETFFDNYG
;
A
#
# COMPACT_ATOMS: atom_id res chain seq x y z
N GLY A 1 12.97 -5.95 7.11
CA GLY A 1 12.39 -7.30 7.34
C GLY A 1 13.18 -8.28 6.52
N ASP A 2 13.37 -9.51 6.99
CA ASP A 2 14.34 -10.41 6.35
C ASP A 2 13.83 -10.93 5.00
N TYR A 3 14.73 -10.98 4.02
CA TYR A 3 14.45 -11.47 2.68
C TYR A 3 15.62 -12.27 2.10
N PRO A 4 15.42 -13.52 1.67
CA PRO A 4 14.23 -14.35 1.89
C PRO A 4 13.85 -14.44 3.38
N LYS A 5 12.61 -14.81 3.67
CA LYS A 5 12.10 -14.90 5.04
C LYS A 5 13.06 -15.67 5.95
N GLY A 6 13.47 -15.06 7.06
CA GLY A 6 14.40 -15.66 8.05
C GLY A 6 15.86 -15.70 7.60
N MET A 7 16.22 -14.93 6.57
CA MET A 7 17.61 -14.73 6.16
C MET A 7 18.21 -13.45 6.79
N ALA A 8 18.43 -12.43 5.97
CA ALA A 8 18.93 -11.13 6.41
C ALA A 8 18.06 -10.01 5.86
N ASN A 9 18.17 -8.82 6.44
CA ASN A 9 17.54 -7.64 5.85
C ASN A 9 18.21 -7.34 4.50
N VAL A 10 17.41 -6.96 3.51
CA VAL A 10 17.89 -6.50 2.19
C VAL A 10 17.29 -5.15 1.78
N ILE A 11 16.29 -4.66 2.51
CA ILE A 11 15.60 -3.39 2.28
C ILE A 11 15.25 -2.78 3.64
N PHE A 12 15.86 -1.64 3.95
CA PHE A 12 15.50 -0.88 5.14
C PHE A 12 14.16 -0.18 4.98
N ALA A 13 13.97 0.51 3.85
CA ALA A 13 12.73 1.20 3.54
C ALA A 13 12.47 1.19 2.02
N GLU A 14 11.19 1.23 1.65
CA GLU A 14 10.77 1.34 0.26
C GLU A 14 9.49 2.15 0.15
N GLY A 15 9.18 2.62 -1.06
CA GLY A 15 7.95 3.33 -1.31
C GLY A 15 7.80 3.81 -2.75
N ILE A 16 6.82 4.66 -3.01
CA ILE A 16 6.50 5.15 -4.35
C ILE A 16 6.46 6.65 -4.31
N LEU A 17 7.22 7.29 -5.18
CA LEU A 17 7.28 8.74 -5.33
C LEU A 17 6.75 9.16 -6.68
N TRP A 18 6.19 10.36 -6.74
CA TRP A 18 5.81 10.98 -7.98
C TRP A 18 6.06 12.47 -7.98
N GLY A 19 6.47 12.96 -9.15
CA GLY A 19 6.60 14.37 -9.45
C GLY A 19 5.63 14.75 -10.55
N VAL A 20 4.93 15.86 -10.39
CA VAL A 20 3.92 16.32 -11.36
C VAL A 20 4.06 17.80 -11.69
N ARG A 21 3.58 18.15 -12.87
CA ARG A 21 3.14 19.51 -13.20
C ARG A 21 1.61 19.54 -13.21
N ALA A 22 1.02 20.03 -12.13
CA ALA A 22 -0.43 20.12 -11.96
C ALA A 22 -0.98 21.40 -12.59
N ASP A 23 -2.10 21.29 -13.30
CA ASP A 23 -2.92 22.41 -13.72
C ASP A 23 -4.28 22.37 -13.02
N ASP A 24 -4.33 22.96 -11.83
CA ASP A 24 -5.50 23.00 -10.96
C ASP A 24 -5.66 24.38 -10.28
N LYS A 25 -6.44 24.40 -9.17
CA LYS A 25 -6.74 25.58 -8.34
C LYS A 25 -6.34 25.39 -6.87
N TYR A 26 -5.24 24.68 -6.59
CA TYR A 26 -4.67 24.66 -5.25
C TYR A 26 -4.40 26.09 -4.74
N GLY A 27 -4.63 26.33 -3.45
CA GLY A 27 -4.22 27.56 -2.79
C GLY A 27 -4.42 27.47 -1.28
N VAL A 28 -3.90 28.48 -0.58
CA VAL A 28 -4.10 28.69 0.85
C VAL A 28 -4.67 30.09 1.09
N ASP A 29 -5.35 30.28 2.21
CA ASP A 29 -5.83 31.59 2.66
C ASP A 29 -4.71 32.43 3.33
N ALA A 30 -5.08 33.57 3.91
CA ALA A 30 -4.15 34.48 4.56
C ALA A 30 -3.48 33.89 5.82
N ASP A 31 -4.12 32.91 6.46
CA ASP A 31 -3.63 32.21 7.64
C ASP A 31 -2.87 30.92 7.27
N GLY A 32 -2.69 30.65 5.97
CA GLY A 32 -2.00 29.48 5.46
C GLY A 32 -2.87 28.21 5.43
N GLN A 33 -4.18 28.32 5.64
CA GLN A 33 -5.10 27.19 5.59
C GLN A 33 -5.47 26.83 4.16
N LEU A 34 -5.63 25.54 3.87
CA LEU A 34 -5.93 25.06 2.52
C LEU A 34 -7.32 25.51 2.04
N LEU A 35 -7.36 26.06 0.83
CA LEU A 35 -8.60 26.40 0.13
C LEU A 35 -9.13 25.15 -0.59
N THR A 36 -10.23 24.60 -0.10
CA THR A 36 -10.92 23.42 -0.66
C THR A 36 -12.18 23.78 -1.47
N ASP A 37 -12.37 25.07 -1.77
CA ASP A 37 -13.52 25.61 -2.50
C ASP A 37 -13.22 25.93 -3.98
N GLY A 38 -11.98 25.68 -4.42
CA GLY A 38 -11.53 25.93 -5.79
C GLY A 38 -11.13 27.38 -6.10
N THR A 39 -11.04 28.24 -5.09
CA THR A 39 -10.67 29.66 -5.28
C THR A 39 -9.15 29.89 -5.32
N GLY A 40 -8.34 28.85 -5.09
CA GLY A 40 -6.89 28.95 -5.09
C GLY A 40 -6.29 29.33 -6.45
N ALA A 41 -5.08 29.89 -6.41
CA ALA A 41 -4.37 30.39 -7.58
C ALA A 41 -3.83 29.26 -8.51
N GLY A 42 -3.76 28.02 -8.02
CA GLY A 42 -3.17 26.88 -8.70
C GLY A 42 -1.65 26.83 -8.59
N THR A 43 -1.06 27.43 -7.55
CA THR A 43 0.40 27.54 -7.40
C THR A 43 0.86 27.03 -6.04
N PRO A 44 1.98 26.29 -5.94
CA PRO A 44 2.90 25.94 -7.03
C PRO A 44 2.33 24.89 -8.01
N LYS A 45 2.76 24.96 -9.27
CA LYS A 45 2.37 24.03 -10.33
C LYS A 45 3.22 22.76 -10.32
N ILE A 46 4.49 22.85 -9.92
CA ILE A 46 5.38 21.69 -9.77
C ILE A 46 5.22 21.16 -8.34
N ARG A 47 4.90 19.87 -8.22
CA ARG A 47 4.65 19.22 -6.93
C ARG A 47 5.29 17.84 -6.90
N VAL A 48 5.71 17.42 -5.72
CA VAL A 48 6.24 16.09 -5.45
C VAL A 48 5.46 15.52 -4.28
N ASN A 49 5.07 14.25 -4.39
CA ASN A 49 4.45 13.55 -3.27
C ASN A 49 4.78 12.06 -3.37
N GLY A 50 4.36 11.28 -2.40
CA GLY A 50 4.64 9.85 -2.31
C GLY A 50 4.77 9.36 -0.88
N SER A 51 5.27 8.14 -0.77
CA SER A 51 5.72 7.56 0.47
C SER A 51 7.16 7.07 0.31
N MET A 52 8.03 7.46 1.24
CA MET A 52 9.37 6.91 1.48
C MET A 52 9.51 6.71 3.00
N TYR A 53 10.56 7.22 3.65
CA TYR A 53 10.62 7.36 5.11
C TYR A 53 9.47 8.18 5.70
N ASN A 54 9.05 9.23 4.98
CA ASN A 54 7.85 10.00 5.29
C ASN A 54 6.76 9.68 4.27
N THR A 55 5.50 9.81 4.68
CA THR A 55 4.35 9.67 3.79
C THR A 55 3.67 11.02 3.60
N GLY A 56 3.29 11.32 2.36
CA GLY A 56 2.36 12.40 2.04
C GLY A 56 0.96 11.90 1.68
N LEU A 57 0.62 10.71 2.19
CA LEU A 57 -0.64 10.04 2.03
C LEU A 57 -1.29 9.74 3.39
N LYS A 58 -2.62 9.74 3.40
CA LYS A 58 -3.43 9.15 4.46
C LYS A 58 -4.22 7.95 3.93
N SER A 59 -4.54 7.01 4.81
CA SER A 59 -5.36 5.85 4.45
C SER A 59 -6.79 6.25 4.09
N GLY A 60 -7.41 5.48 3.20
CA GLY A 60 -8.81 5.63 2.82
C GLY A 60 -9.03 6.01 1.36
N LYS A 61 -10.22 5.70 0.87
CA LYS A 61 -10.68 6.01 -0.48
C LYS A 61 -11.11 7.48 -0.61
N VAL A 62 -10.99 8.04 -1.81
CA VAL A 62 -11.60 9.32 -2.18
C VAL A 62 -13.10 9.10 -2.44
N LEU A 63 -13.93 9.93 -1.81
CA LEU A 63 -15.38 9.87 -1.89
C LEU A 63 -15.90 10.86 -2.93
N ARG A 64 -16.87 10.41 -3.71
CA ARG A 64 -17.38 11.12 -4.89
C ARG A 64 -18.89 11.29 -4.82
N ASP A 65 -19.37 12.33 -5.48
CA ASP A 65 -20.79 12.59 -5.65
C ASP A 65 -21.38 11.75 -6.80
N ALA A 66 -22.69 11.90 -7.04
CA ALA A 66 -23.40 11.17 -8.10
C ALA A 66 -22.92 11.51 -9.52
N THR A 67 -22.19 12.61 -9.71
CA THR A 67 -21.59 12.99 -11.00
C THR A 67 -20.19 12.40 -11.19
N GLY A 68 -19.63 11.80 -10.13
CA GLY A 68 -18.27 11.28 -10.09
C GLY A 68 -17.21 12.33 -9.71
N ALA A 69 -17.61 13.55 -9.37
CA ALA A 69 -16.70 14.57 -8.85
C ALA A 69 -16.34 14.27 -7.39
N VAL A 70 -15.15 14.69 -6.95
CA VAL A 70 -14.75 14.62 -5.53
C VAL A 70 -15.74 15.44 -4.70
N ASN A 71 -16.20 14.90 -3.57
CA ASN A 71 -17.09 15.65 -2.69
C ASN A 71 -16.43 16.96 -2.24
N LYS A 72 -17.23 17.98 -1.89
CA LYS A 72 -16.70 19.23 -1.34
C LYS A 72 -16.31 19.12 0.14
N THR A 73 -17.00 18.25 0.86
CA THR A 73 -16.82 17.90 2.28
C THR A 73 -17.12 16.41 2.42
N GLY A 74 -16.51 15.71 3.36
CA GLY A 74 -16.58 14.24 3.41
C GLY A 74 -16.00 13.63 2.14
N TYR A 75 -14.84 14.12 1.69
CA TYR A 75 -14.23 13.79 0.40
C TYR A 75 -13.21 12.67 0.46
N SER A 76 -12.87 12.19 1.66
CA SER A 76 -12.19 10.92 1.83
C SER A 76 -12.76 10.19 3.04
N GLU A 77 -12.53 8.88 3.08
CA GLU A 77 -12.77 8.11 4.31
C GLU A 77 -11.95 8.67 5.49
N ASP A 78 -12.47 8.52 6.71
CA ASP A 78 -11.69 8.75 7.93
C ASP A 78 -10.67 7.63 8.07
N TRP A 79 -9.39 7.98 8.03
CA TRP A 79 -8.28 7.05 8.05
C TRP A 79 -8.28 6.15 9.31
N ARG A 80 -8.90 6.59 10.41
CA ARG A 80 -9.02 5.81 11.66
C ARG A 80 -10.00 4.65 11.55
N ASN A 81 -10.91 4.71 10.58
CA ASN A 81 -11.90 3.66 10.29
C ASN A 81 -11.49 2.80 9.08
N THR A 82 -10.22 2.89 8.68
CA THR A 82 -9.65 2.11 7.58
C THR A 82 -8.65 1.09 8.11
N GLN A 83 -8.38 0.06 7.31
CA GLN A 83 -7.40 -0.97 7.64
C GLN A 83 -6.63 -1.41 6.40
N ILE A 84 -5.48 -2.05 6.66
CA ILE A 84 -4.79 -2.88 5.68
C ILE A 84 -5.48 -4.24 5.69
N TRP A 85 -5.90 -4.72 4.53
CA TRP A 85 -6.60 -5.98 4.36
C TRP A 85 -5.63 -7.08 3.99
N ARG A 86 -5.78 -8.26 4.59
CA ARG A 86 -4.90 -9.40 4.31
C ARG A 86 -5.70 -10.68 4.19
N VAL A 87 -5.47 -11.41 3.11
CA VAL A 87 -6.08 -12.73 2.86
C VAL A 87 -5.00 -13.72 2.47
N ARG A 88 -5.18 -14.97 2.89
CA ARG A 88 -4.27 -16.09 2.65
C ARG A 88 -5.11 -17.34 2.35
N ARG A 89 -4.80 -18.13 1.32
CA ARG A 89 -5.70 -19.24 0.89
C ARG A 89 -5.89 -20.34 1.92
N ASP A 90 -4.88 -20.65 2.73
CA ASP A 90 -4.93 -21.68 3.75
C ASP A 90 -5.16 -21.11 5.16
N TRP A 91 -5.72 -19.90 5.31
CA TRP A 91 -5.93 -19.28 6.63
C TRP A 91 -6.76 -20.16 7.60
N GLU A 92 -7.64 -21.01 7.08
CA GLU A 92 -8.50 -21.89 7.88
C GLU A 92 -7.74 -23.11 8.43
N THR A 93 -6.76 -23.65 7.68
CA THR A 93 -6.11 -24.93 7.97
C THR A 93 -4.61 -24.83 8.24
N GLY A 94 -3.98 -23.75 7.81
CA GLY A 94 -2.53 -23.54 7.84
C GLY A 94 -2.02 -23.08 9.20
N ASP A 95 -0.70 -23.24 9.39
CA ASP A 95 0.00 -22.70 10.56
C ASP A 95 0.18 -21.18 10.41
N LEU A 96 -0.39 -20.43 11.36
CA LEU A 96 -0.32 -18.98 11.42
C LEU A 96 0.70 -18.47 12.45
N THR A 97 1.47 -19.35 13.10
CA THR A 97 2.47 -18.98 14.11
C THR A 97 3.44 -17.92 13.58
N SER A 98 3.91 -18.10 12.35
CA SER A 98 4.85 -17.16 11.73
C SER A 98 4.21 -15.80 11.41
N ASP A 99 2.93 -15.78 11.02
CA ASP A 99 2.18 -14.53 10.78
C ASP A 99 2.04 -13.73 12.07
N VAL A 100 1.74 -14.41 13.20
CA VAL A 100 1.67 -13.77 14.52
C VAL A 100 3.01 -13.17 14.90
N ALA A 101 4.08 -13.97 14.79
CA ALA A 101 5.43 -13.57 15.14
C ALA A 101 5.86 -12.30 14.39
N ILE A 102 5.61 -12.26 13.07
CA ILE A 102 5.95 -11.12 12.20
C ILE A 102 5.14 -9.88 12.60
N VAL A 103 3.81 -9.99 12.70
CA VAL A 103 2.94 -8.83 12.95
C VAL A 103 3.18 -8.23 14.34
N LYS A 104 3.49 -9.07 15.33
CA LYS A 104 3.74 -8.62 16.71
C LYS A 104 5.20 -8.33 17.00
N ASN A 105 6.10 -8.64 16.07
CA ASN A 105 7.54 -8.54 16.25
C ASN A 105 8.03 -9.29 17.51
N ILE A 106 7.68 -10.58 17.61
CA ILE A 106 8.05 -11.48 18.72
C ILE A 106 8.66 -12.78 18.18
N GLY A 107 9.38 -13.53 19.02
CA GLY A 107 9.88 -14.85 18.65
C GLY A 107 8.74 -15.85 18.40
N ALA A 108 8.93 -16.79 17.47
CA ALA A 108 7.93 -17.83 17.20
C ALA A 108 7.57 -18.66 18.44
N ASN A 109 8.53 -18.87 19.35
CA ASN A 109 8.31 -19.57 20.62
C ASN A 109 7.50 -18.76 21.64
N ASP A 110 7.37 -17.45 21.46
CA ASP A 110 6.60 -16.56 22.33
C ASP A 110 5.14 -16.40 21.85
N VAL A 111 4.80 -17.00 20.70
CA VAL A 111 3.45 -16.97 20.13
C VAL A 111 2.52 -17.84 20.98
N THR A 112 1.37 -17.27 21.35
CA THR A 112 0.35 -17.99 22.12
C THR A 112 -0.82 -18.44 21.24
N GLU A 113 -1.51 -19.50 21.65
CA GLU A 113 -2.73 -19.99 20.99
C GLU A 113 -3.80 -18.89 20.85
N ALA A 114 -3.92 -18.01 21.85
CA ALA A 114 -4.86 -16.89 21.81
C ALA A 114 -4.51 -15.88 20.70
N GLN A 115 -3.22 -15.65 20.44
CA GLN A 115 -2.78 -14.77 19.36
C GLN A 115 -2.98 -15.41 17.98
N ILE A 116 -2.77 -16.73 17.88
CA ILE A 116 -3.09 -17.51 16.66
C ILE A 116 -4.59 -17.42 16.38
N ALA A 117 -5.44 -17.67 17.39
CA ALA A 117 -6.89 -17.57 17.26
C ALA A 117 -7.35 -16.15 16.85
N ALA A 118 -6.76 -15.11 17.43
CA ALA A 118 -7.05 -13.72 17.03
C ALA A 118 -6.63 -13.42 15.58
N THR A 119 -5.49 -13.97 15.14
CA THR A 119 -5.01 -13.81 13.77
C THR A 119 -5.89 -14.57 12.78
N LYS A 120 -6.31 -15.79 13.11
CA LYS A 120 -7.29 -16.57 12.33
C LYS A 120 -8.62 -15.80 12.22
N ALA A 121 -9.09 -15.21 13.31
CA ALA A 121 -10.31 -14.38 13.31
C ALA A 121 -10.18 -13.14 12.41
N GLN A 122 -9.02 -12.48 12.39
CA GLN A 122 -8.77 -11.35 11.49
C GLN A 122 -8.76 -11.81 10.02
N TYR A 123 -8.09 -12.92 9.69
CA TYR A 123 -8.10 -13.46 8.33
C TYR A 123 -9.51 -13.84 7.87
N LYS A 124 -10.30 -14.48 8.75
CA LYS A 124 -11.71 -14.78 8.49
C LYS A 124 -12.50 -13.50 8.18
N HIS A 125 -12.34 -12.48 9.02
CA HIS A 125 -13.01 -11.20 8.81
C HIS A 125 -12.63 -10.56 7.47
N ASP A 126 -11.33 -10.48 7.16
CA ASP A 126 -10.84 -9.89 5.92
C ASP A 126 -11.27 -10.69 4.68
N TRP A 127 -11.36 -12.01 4.79
CA TRP A 127 -11.89 -12.89 3.75
C TRP A 127 -13.37 -12.62 3.46
N GLU A 128 -14.19 -12.57 4.50
CA GLU A 128 -15.64 -12.37 4.40
C GLU A 128 -16.04 -10.94 4.00
N HIS A 129 -15.23 -9.95 4.36
CA HIS A 129 -15.52 -8.52 4.15
C HIS A 129 -14.57 -7.85 3.16
N TRP A 130 -13.92 -8.64 2.31
CA TRP A 130 -12.93 -8.16 1.37
C TRP A 130 -13.44 -6.96 0.56
N PRO A 131 -12.69 -5.84 0.48
CA PRO A 131 -13.26 -4.54 0.10
C PRO A 131 -13.31 -4.36 -1.43
N VAL A 132 -13.99 -5.27 -2.13
CA VAL A 132 -14.15 -5.25 -3.60
C VAL A 132 -14.78 -3.95 -4.08
N ALA A 133 -15.79 -3.45 -3.36
CA ALA A 133 -16.41 -2.14 -3.65
C ALA A 133 -15.41 -0.96 -3.58
N LYS A 134 -14.31 -1.12 -2.85
CA LYS A 134 -13.23 -0.12 -2.79
C LYS A 134 -12.21 -0.29 -3.91
N GLY A 135 -12.20 -1.41 -4.63
CA GLY A 135 -11.31 -1.70 -5.76
C GLY A 135 -10.35 -2.87 -5.51
N ALA A 136 -10.54 -3.62 -4.42
CA ALA A 136 -9.73 -4.81 -4.17
C ALA A 136 -10.02 -5.92 -5.19
N PRO A 137 -8.99 -6.62 -5.70
CA PRO A 137 -9.15 -7.70 -6.66
C PRO A 137 -9.75 -8.94 -6.00
N TYR A 138 -10.43 -9.76 -6.78
CA TYR A 138 -10.90 -11.09 -6.37
C TYR A 138 -10.96 -12.00 -7.62
N ASP A 139 -11.01 -13.30 -7.38
CA ASP A 139 -11.30 -14.31 -8.39
C ASP A 139 -12.81 -14.58 -8.42
N ASP A 140 -13.48 -14.18 -9.49
CA ASP A 140 -14.90 -14.38 -9.74
C ASP A 140 -15.11 -15.79 -10.31
N VAL A 141 -15.26 -16.76 -9.39
CA VAL A 141 -15.25 -18.19 -9.74
C VAL A 141 -16.56 -18.60 -10.40
N ASN A 142 -17.67 -17.95 -10.01
CA ASN A 142 -18.99 -18.26 -10.53
C ASN A 142 -19.36 -17.45 -11.80
N GLY A 143 -18.61 -16.39 -12.11
CA GLY A 143 -18.76 -15.56 -13.30
C GLY A 143 -19.97 -14.60 -13.25
N ASP A 144 -20.46 -14.25 -12.06
CA ASP A 144 -21.64 -13.39 -11.89
C ASP A 144 -21.29 -11.89 -11.76
N GLY A 145 -20.01 -11.56 -11.66
CA GLY A 145 -19.49 -10.19 -11.55
C GLY A 145 -19.68 -9.54 -10.17
N ALA A 146 -20.08 -10.30 -9.15
CA ALA A 146 -20.34 -9.84 -7.79
C ALA A 146 -19.68 -10.74 -6.75
N PHE A 147 -18.78 -10.16 -5.95
CA PHE A 147 -18.06 -10.90 -4.92
C PHE A 147 -18.97 -11.56 -3.88
N THR A 148 -18.92 -12.88 -3.84
CA THR A 148 -19.51 -13.74 -2.80
C THR A 148 -18.41 -14.59 -2.19
N ALA A 149 -17.94 -14.19 -1.00
CA ALA A 149 -16.81 -14.82 -0.33
C ALA A 149 -16.97 -16.35 -0.20
N ALA A 150 -15.95 -17.10 -0.61
CA ALA A 150 -15.98 -18.55 -0.55
C ALA A 150 -16.07 -19.10 0.88
N THR A 151 -16.74 -20.23 1.03
CA THR A 151 -16.81 -20.98 2.30
C THR A 151 -15.95 -22.24 2.24
N TRP A 152 -15.30 -22.58 3.34
CA TRP A 152 -14.47 -23.77 3.42
C TRP A 152 -15.32 -25.03 3.51
N ASN A 153 -15.12 -25.95 2.56
CA ASN A 153 -15.77 -27.24 2.54
C ASN A 153 -14.91 -28.29 3.25
N THR A 154 -15.34 -28.75 4.41
CA THR A 154 -14.58 -29.71 5.22
C THR A 154 -14.57 -31.13 4.64
N GLU A 155 -15.45 -31.45 3.70
CA GLU A 155 -15.50 -32.77 3.06
C GLU A 155 -14.57 -32.84 1.86
N THR A 156 -14.54 -31.80 1.01
CA THR A 156 -13.69 -31.75 -0.18
C THR A 156 -12.32 -31.14 0.10
N LEU A 157 -12.17 -30.39 1.20
CA LEU A 157 -11.00 -29.59 1.53
C LEU A 157 -10.71 -28.52 0.47
N GLU A 158 -11.78 -27.90 -0.03
CA GLU A 158 -11.74 -26.86 -1.06
C GLU A 158 -12.60 -25.65 -0.65
N TRP A 159 -12.38 -24.52 -1.33
CA TRP A 159 -13.18 -23.32 -1.18
C TRP A 159 -14.34 -23.31 -2.18
N ASP A 160 -15.56 -23.13 -1.68
CA ASP A 160 -16.78 -22.99 -2.49
C ASP A 160 -17.20 -21.51 -2.58
N GLY A 161 -16.93 -20.85 -3.71
CA GLY A 161 -17.29 -19.44 -3.97
C GLY A 161 -16.11 -18.60 -4.48
N ASP A 162 -16.22 -17.27 -4.38
CA ASP A 162 -15.19 -16.35 -4.87
C ASP A 162 -14.02 -16.21 -3.91
N ILE A 163 -12.82 -16.13 -4.48
CA ILE A 163 -11.58 -16.06 -3.71
C ILE A 163 -11.11 -14.60 -3.61
N PRO A 164 -11.05 -14.00 -2.41
CA PRO A 164 -10.54 -12.65 -2.26
C PRO A 164 -9.04 -12.57 -2.54
N GLY A 165 -8.59 -11.46 -3.11
CA GLY A 165 -7.18 -11.21 -3.41
C GLY A 165 -6.84 -11.30 -4.90
N ILE A 166 -5.54 -11.31 -5.22
CA ILE A 166 -5.09 -11.50 -6.60
C ILE A 166 -5.40 -12.95 -7.02
N PRO A 167 -6.11 -13.18 -8.15
CA PRO A 167 -6.40 -14.54 -8.60
C PRO A 167 -5.13 -15.40 -8.70
N GLY A 168 -5.21 -16.58 -8.07
CA GLY A 168 -4.11 -17.55 -8.00
C GLY A 168 -2.99 -17.25 -6.99
N ALA A 169 -3.00 -16.11 -6.29
CA ALA A 169 -2.04 -15.82 -5.22
C ALA A 169 -2.38 -16.59 -3.95
N ASP A 170 -1.35 -16.96 -3.17
CA ASP A 170 -1.54 -17.65 -1.89
C ASP A 170 -1.68 -16.69 -0.72
N GLN A 171 -1.14 -15.49 -0.85
CA GLN A 171 -1.40 -14.38 0.06
C GLN A 171 -1.53 -13.08 -0.72
N THR A 172 -2.53 -12.27 -0.36
CA THR A 172 -2.70 -10.90 -0.87
C THR A 172 -2.89 -9.93 0.28
N ILE A 173 -2.15 -8.82 0.24
CA ILE A 173 -2.34 -7.64 1.06
C ILE A 173 -2.92 -6.54 0.17
N TRP A 174 -3.94 -5.83 0.65
CA TRP A 174 -4.55 -4.72 -0.06
C TRP A 174 -4.75 -3.51 0.83
N LEU A 175 -4.47 -2.32 0.27
CA LEU A 175 -4.72 -1.04 0.93
C LEU A 175 -5.13 0.03 -0.09
N VAL A 176 -5.79 1.07 0.40
CA VAL A 176 -6.10 2.30 -0.34
C VAL A 176 -5.69 3.51 0.49
N ALA A 177 -5.09 4.50 -0.17
CA ALA A 177 -4.66 5.74 0.43
C ALA A 177 -4.86 6.90 -0.56
N ASN A 178 -4.85 8.14 -0.07
CA ASN A 178 -4.96 9.33 -0.90
C ASN A 178 -4.15 10.49 -0.31
N ASP A 179 -3.85 11.49 -1.13
CA ASP A 179 -3.16 12.71 -0.70
C ASP A 179 -4.09 13.92 -0.52
N LEU A 180 -5.41 13.70 -0.43
CA LEU A 180 -6.32 14.82 -0.18
C LEU A 180 -6.11 15.38 1.23
N PRO A 181 -6.38 16.68 1.45
CA PRO A 181 -6.27 17.28 2.78
C PRO A 181 -7.07 16.50 3.84
N ASP A 182 -6.66 16.45 5.10
CA ASP A 182 -7.44 15.80 6.16
C ASP A 182 -8.45 16.74 6.82
N GLU A 183 -9.74 16.42 6.66
CA GLU A 183 -10.85 17.10 7.34
C GLU A 183 -11.23 16.42 8.67
N ASN A 184 -10.63 15.26 8.95
CA ASN A 184 -10.92 14.45 10.14
C ASN A 184 -9.80 14.53 11.19
N ASP A 185 -8.88 15.50 11.13
CA ASP A 185 -7.84 15.66 12.14
C ASP A 185 -8.44 16.26 13.43
N PRO A 186 -8.41 15.55 14.58
CA PRO A 186 -8.98 16.02 15.84
C PRO A 186 -8.21 17.21 16.43
N ASN A 187 -6.97 17.45 16.00
CA ASN A 187 -6.20 18.62 16.42
C ASN A 187 -6.66 19.90 15.70
N TYR A 188 -7.33 19.76 14.55
CA TYR A 188 -7.77 20.86 13.69
C TYR A 188 -9.26 20.72 13.32
N PRO A 189 -10.17 20.70 14.31
CA PRO A 189 -11.58 20.45 14.06
C PRO A 189 -12.19 21.52 13.14
N GLY A 190 -12.82 21.07 12.05
CA GLY A 190 -13.45 21.94 11.06
C GLY A 190 -12.49 22.60 10.08
N GLN A 191 -11.21 22.19 10.05
CA GLN A 191 -10.20 22.68 9.12
C GLN A 191 -9.63 21.52 8.31
N ALA A 192 -9.29 21.80 7.04
CA ALA A 192 -8.64 20.86 6.16
C ALA A 192 -7.12 21.02 6.26
N VAL A 193 -6.41 19.96 6.68
CA VAL A 193 -4.97 20.00 6.94
C VAL A 193 -4.22 19.28 5.83
N SER A 194 -3.08 19.82 5.38
CA SER A 194 -2.27 19.15 4.37
C SER A 194 -1.67 17.85 4.92
N VAL A 195 -1.86 16.74 4.20
CA VAL A 195 -1.18 15.46 4.50
C VAL A 195 0.19 15.35 3.81
N SER A 196 0.45 16.18 2.78
CA SER A 196 1.64 16.10 1.94
C SER A 196 2.76 17.04 2.41
N GLU A 197 2.42 18.24 2.88
CA GLU A 197 3.39 19.31 3.11
C GLU A 197 4.38 18.99 4.24
N ASN A 198 3.95 18.27 5.28
CA ASN A 198 4.85 17.86 6.37
C ASN A 198 5.89 16.84 5.90
N GLY A 199 5.53 15.94 4.97
CA GLY A 199 6.45 14.91 4.46
C GLY A 199 7.37 15.42 3.35
N TRP A 200 6.89 16.36 2.54
CA TRP A 200 7.52 16.72 1.26
C TRP A 200 7.84 18.21 1.09
N GLY A 201 7.34 19.08 1.96
CA GLY A 201 7.34 20.53 1.71
C GLY A 201 6.58 20.90 0.43
N SER A 202 5.67 20.03 -0.03
CA SER A 202 4.98 20.14 -1.31
C SER A 202 3.47 19.95 -1.13
N PRO A 203 2.63 20.74 -1.82
CA PRO A 203 1.18 20.63 -1.74
C PRO A 203 0.63 19.27 -2.16
N PRO A 204 -0.58 18.92 -1.69
CA PRO A 204 -1.32 17.77 -2.23
C PRO A 204 -1.61 17.95 -3.73
N ILE A 205 -1.71 16.82 -4.43
CA ILE A 205 -1.90 16.76 -5.88
C ILE A 205 -3.32 16.33 -6.24
N GLY A 206 -3.91 15.40 -5.47
CA GLY A 206 -5.23 14.85 -5.77
C GLY A 206 -5.19 13.40 -6.27
N PHE A 207 -4.28 12.56 -5.78
CA PHE A 207 -4.20 11.14 -6.09
C PHE A 207 -4.89 10.26 -5.05
N GLU A 208 -5.57 9.23 -5.55
CA GLU A 208 -5.85 8.00 -4.81
C GLU A 208 -4.89 6.91 -5.30
N MET A 209 -4.29 6.17 -4.36
CA MET A 209 -3.46 5.00 -4.61
C MET A 209 -4.16 3.77 -4.05
N GLN A 210 -4.40 2.78 -4.91
CA GLN A 210 -4.82 1.44 -4.50
C GLN A 210 -3.63 0.50 -4.69
N MET A 211 -3.18 -0.17 -3.63
CA MET A 211 -2.02 -1.06 -3.68
C MET A 211 -2.43 -2.50 -3.37
N SER A 212 -1.98 -3.43 -4.21
CA SER A 212 -2.00 -4.86 -3.94
C SER A 212 -0.57 -5.37 -3.84
N MET A 213 -0.26 -6.13 -2.79
CA MET A 213 0.99 -6.88 -2.66
C MET A 213 0.64 -8.35 -2.53
N TRP A 214 1.32 -9.24 -3.25
CA TRP A 214 0.99 -10.67 -3.20
C TRP A 214 2.21 -11.56 -3.41
N GLY A 215 2.09 -12.80 -2.97
CA GLY A 215 3.11 -13.84 -3.12
C GLY A 215 2.48 -15.20 -3.41
N TYR A 216 3.34 -16.15 -3.74
CA TYR A 216 2.97 -17.53 -4.02
C TYR A 216 3.73 -18.47 -3.08
N ASP A 217 3.04 -19.50 -2.59
CA ASP A 217 3.62 -20.54 -1.77
C ASP A 217 4.17 -21.65 -2.68
N TYR A 218 5.45 -21.53 -3.02
CA TYR A 218 6.18 -22.54 -3.77
C TYR A 218 7.36 -23.08 -2.97
N PRO A 219 7.80 -24.33 -3.24
CA PRO A 219 9.05 -24.84 -2.70
C PRO A 219 10.23 -23.93 -3.02
N PHE A 220 11.24 -23.87 -2.13
CA PHE A 220 12.42 -22.98 -2.29
C PHE A 220 13.23 -23.22 -3.57
N SER A 221 13.06 -24.37 -4.21
CA SER A 221 13.64 -24.65 -5.54
C SER A 221 13.00 -23.84 -6.68
N ASN A 222 11.86 -23.20 -6.43
CA ASN A 222 11.18 -22.33 -7.36
C ASN A 222 11.53 -20.86 -7.05
N PRO A 223 12.06 -20.09 -8.01
CA PRO A 223 12.38 -18.67 -7.81
C PRO A 223 11.24 -17.82 -7.24
N LEU A 224 9.97 -18.19 -7.52
CA LEU A 224 8.80 -17.47 -7.01
C LEU A 224 8.61 -17.58 -5.50
N SER A 225 9.23 -18.56 -4.81
CA SER A 225 9.16 -18.70 -3.35
C SER A 225 9.82 -17.54 -2.61
N SER A 226 10.72 -16.84 -3.30
CA SER A 226 11.54 -15.74 -2.77
C SER A 226 11.29 -14.49 -3.61
N MET A 227 10.01 -14.27 -3.98
CA MET A 227 9.52 -13.10 -4.69
C MET A 227 8.15 -12.71 -4.15
N PHE A 228 7.92 -11.40 -4.03
CA PHE A 228 6.57 -10.87 -3.93
C PHE A 228 6.38 -9.81 -5.01
N PHE A 229 5.13 -9.54 -5.32
CA PHE A 229 4.75 -8.62 -6.37
C PHE A 229 4.00 -7.45 -5.74
N LYS A 230 4.09 -6.30 -6.39
CA LYS A 230 3.41 -5.08 -5.99
C LYS A 230 2.74 -4.47 -7.21
N ARG A 231 1.49 -4.06 -7.05
CA ARG A 231 0.74 -3.31 -8.06
C ARG A 231 0.13 -2.09 -7.41
N ALA A 232 0.60 -0.91 -7.80
CA ALA A 232 0.00 0.36 -7.44
C ALA A 232 -0.85 0.89 -8.60
N ARG A 233 -2.15 1.09 -8.35
CA ARG A 233 -3.05 1.78 -9.25
C ARG A 233 -3.17 3.23 -8.77
N MET A 234 -2.58 4.14 -9.56
CA MET A 234 -2.59 5.57 -9.30
C MET A 234 -3.77 6.21 -10.05
N ILE A 235 -4.71 6.80 -9.31
CA ILE A 235 -5.93 7.40 -9.85
C ILE A 235 -5.89 8.89 -9.56
N TYR A 236 -5.77 9.71 -10.61
CA TYR A 236 -5.92 11.15 -10.45
C TYR A 236 -7.40 11.49 -10.21
N THR A 237 -7.66 12.16 -9.11
CA THR A 237 -8.99 12.55 -8.64
C THR A 237 -9.21 14.06 -8.67
N GLY A 238 -8.12 14.85 -8.61
CA GLY A 238 -8.16 16.29 -8.38
C GLY A 238 -8.31 16.63 -6.90
N LEU A 239 -8.25 17.91 -6.56
CA LEU A 239 -8.47 18.40 -5.20
C LEU A 239 -9.95 18.72 -4.94
N PRO A 240 -10.43 18.64 -3.68
CA PRO A 240 -11.77 19.10 -3.31
C PRO A 240 -12.03 20.54 -3.79
N GLY A 241 -13.22 20.77 -4.35
CA GLY A 241 -13.61 22.07 -4.92
C GLY A 241 -12.89 22.46 -6.21
N GLY A 242 -11.91 21.68 -6.67
CA GLY A 242 -11.17 21.94 -7.91
C GLY A 242 -12.06 21.91 -9.16
N PRO A 243 -11.63 22.55 -10.27
CA PRO A 243 -12.40 22.56 -11.50
C PRO A 243 -12.40 21.18 -12.15
N ALA A 244 -13.51 20.82 -12.81
CA ALA A 244 -13.59 19.58 -13.60
C ALA A 244 -12.56 19.49 -14.74
N THR A 245 -11.96 20.62 -15.13
CA THR A 245 -10.90 20.70 -16.14
C THR A 245 -9.49 20.54 -15.56
N ALA A 246 -9.35 20.29 -14.25
CA ALA A 246 -8.06 20.07 -13.62
C ALA A 246 -7.35 18.85 -14.26
N LYS A 247 -6.05 18.98 -14.49
CA LYS A 247 -5.25 17.94 -15.16
C LYS A 247 -3.81 17.97 -14.72
N LEU A 248 -3.11 16.88 -14.98
CA LEU A 248 -1.65 16.79 -14.84
C LEU A 248 -1.02 16.84 -16.23
N ASP A 249 -0.14 17.81 -16.47
CA ASP A 249 0.53 18.02 -17.76
C ASP A 249 1.71 17.07 -17.96
N THR A 250 2.44 16.78 -16.88
CA THR A 250 3.56 15.85 -16.87
C THR A 250 3.57 15.12 -15.55
N VAL A 251 3.82 13.81 -15.58
CA VAL A 251 3.84 12.94 -14.41
C VAL A 251 5.04 12.00 -14.51
N TYR A 252 5.80 11.91 -13.43
CA TYR A 252 6.88 10.95 -13.22
C TYR A 252 6.53 10.08 -12.03
N PHE A 253 6.72 8.77 -12.14
CA PHE A 253 6.61 7.82 -11.03
C PHE A 253 7.95 7.12 -10.85
N THR A 254 8.31 6.84 -9.60
CA THR A 254 9.44 5.98 -9.28
C THR A 254 9.08 5.08 -8.12
N GLN A 255 9.45 3.80 -8.23
CA GLN A 255 9.68 2.98 -7.06
C GLN A 255 10.95 3.52 -6.40
N TRP A 256 10.87 3.88 -5.13
CA TRP A 256 12.01 4.26 -4.31
C TRP A 256 12.35 3.10 -3.38
N SER A 257 13.65 2.87 -3.18
CA SER A 257 14.15 1.82 -2.31
C SER A 257 15.43 2.31 -1.64
N ASP A 258 15.56 1.99 -0.36
CA ASP A 258 16.77 2.08 0.44
C ASP A 258 17.20 0.64 0.76
N PRO A 259 17.96 0.00 -0.15
CA PRO A 259 18.43 -1.35 0.05
C PRO A 259 19.58 -1.37 1.05
N ASP A 260 19.45 -2.25 2.05
CA ASP A 260 20.50 -2.57 3.02
C ASP A 260 20.77 -4.08 2.86
N LEU A 261 21.56 -4.49 1.87
CA LEU A 261 21.85 -5.91 1.60
C LEU A 261 22.87 -6.42 2.61
N GLY A 262 22.38 -6.89 3.76
CA GLY A 262 23.26 -7.28 4.85
C GLY A 262 23.85 -6.04 5.53
N THR A 263 25.13 -5.78 5.34
CA THR A 263 25.79 -4.61 5.93
C THR A 263 25.55 -3.37 5.06
N TYR A 264 24.78 -2.41 5.57
CA TYR A 264 24.36 -1.20 4.83
C TYR A 264 25.49 -0.28 4.36
N THR A 265 26.73 -0.46 4.86
CA THR A 265 27.87 0.44 4.55
C THR A 265 28.61 0.10 3.26
N ASP A 266 28.39 -1.09 2.71
CA ASP A 266 29.09 -1.61 1.53
C ASP A 266 28.15 -1.94 0.37
N ASP A 267 26.94 -1.39 0.35
CA ASP A 267 25.98 -1.61 -0.74
C ASP A 267 26.23 -0.72 -1.95
N TYR A 268 26.34 -1.36 -3.13
CA TYR A 268 26.31 -0.68 -4.42
C TYR A 268 25.00 -0.93 -5.14
N VAL A 269 24.50 0.11 -5.80
CA VAL A 269 23.26 0.08 -6.57
C VAL A 269 23.53 0.28 -8.05
N GLY A 270 22.76 -0.41 -8.89
CA GLY A 270 22.84 -0.32 -10.33
C GLY A 270 21.47 -0.39 -10.99
N CYS A 271 21.43 -0.07 -12.27
CA CYS A 271 20.25 -0.30 -13.10
C CYS A 271 20.64 -0.90 -14.45
N ASP A 272 19.83 -1.84 -14.91
CA ASP A 272 19.84 -2.33 -16.28
C ASP A 272 18.62 -1.76 -17.00
N THR A 273 18.87 -0.78 -17.86
CA THR A 273 17.82 -0.08 -18.62
C THR A 273 17.22 -0.93 -19.73
N THR A 274 17.92 -1.98 -20.18
CA THR A 274 17.39 -2.93 -21.18
C THR A 274 16.36 -3.85 -20.54
N LEU A 275 16.58 -4.22 -19.28
CA LEU A 275 15.67 -5.06 -18.49
C LEU A 275 14.65 -4.26 -17.67
N SER A 276 14.79 -2.93 -17.58
CA SER A 276 14.02 -2.08 -16.66
C SER A 276 14.15 -2.56 -15.21
N LEU A 277 15.37 -2.93 -14.81
CA LEU A 277 15.67 -3.55 -13.52
C LEU A 277 16.59 -2.64 -12.70
N GLY A 278 16.24 -2.39 -11.44
CA GLY A 278 17.17 -1.92 -10.41
C GLY A 278 17.71 -3.10 -9.62
N TYR A 279 18.98 -3.05 -9.21
CA TYR A 279 19.59 -4.11 -8.40
C TYR A 279 20.57 -3.53 -7.39
N VAL A 280 20.73 -4.22 -6.26
CA VAL A 280 21.73 -3.96 -5.23
C VAL A 280 22.69 -5.15 -5.18
N TYR A 281 23.96 -4.89 -4.91
CA TYR A 281 24.98 -5.92 -4.73
C TYR A 281 26.03 -5.44 -3.75
N ASN A 282 26.65 -6.38 -3.04
CA ASN A 282 27.73 -6.08 -2.14
C ASN A 282 28.93 -5.49 -2.91
N GLY A 283 29.46 -4.38 -2.44
CA GLY A 283 30.62 -3.69 -2.98
C GLY A 283 31.93 -4.44 -2.78
N ASN A 284 31.94 -5.50 -1.97
CA ASN A 284 33.08 -6.40 -1.83
C ASN A 284 32.66 -7.89 -1.84
N THR A 285 33.63 -8.82 -1.79
CA THR A 285 33.35 -10.27 -1.86
C THR A 285 32.80 -10.87 -0.57
N PHE A 286 32.81 -10.11 0.53
CA PHE A 286 32.42 -10.55 1.87
C PHE A 286 31.35 -9.61 2.42
N ASP A 287 30.20 -10.15 2.77
CA ASP A 287 29.22 -9.43 3.60
C ASP A 287 29.26 -10.03 5.01
N GLU A 288 29.53 -9.20 6.02
CA GLU A 288 29.67 -9.67 7.41
C GLU A 288 28.38 -10.32 7.91
N THR A 289 27.21 -9.75 7.57
CA THR A 289 25.90 -10.26 7.98
C THR A 289 25.62 -11.62 7.36
N PHE A 290 25.87 -11.81 6.06
CA PHE A 290 25.66 -13.10 5.41
C PHE A 290 26.72 -14.13 5.80
N PHE A 291 27.99 -13.74 5.95
CA PHE A 291 29.07 -14.64 6.37
C PHE A 291 28.82 -15.19 7.78
N ASP A 292 28.53 -14.32 8.74
CA ASP A 292 28.32 -14.73 10.14
C ASP A 292 27.10 -15.65 10.30
N ASN A 293 26.07 -15.47 9.45
CA ASN A 293 24.84 -16.25 9.52
C ASN A 293 24.85 -17.51 8.64
N TYR A 294 25.61 -17.54 7.54
CA TYR A 294 25.51 -18.59 6.50
C TYR A 294 26.83 -19.16 5.97
N GLY A 295 27.99 -18.60 6.30
CA GLY A 295 29.31 -19.23 6.08
C GLY A 295 30.22 -18.61 5.04
#